data_AF-A0A6L9QCN0-F1
#
_entry.id   AF-A0A6L9QCN0-F1
#
_cell.length_a   1.000
_cell.length_b   1.000
_cell.length_c   1.000
_cell.angle_alpha   90.00
_cell.angle_beta   90.00
_cell.angle_gamma   90.00
#
_symmetry.space_group_name_H-M   'P 1'
#
loop_
_entity.id
_entity.type
_entity.pdbx_description
1 polymer ?
#
loop_
_entity_poly.entity_id
_entity_poly.type
_entity_poly.pdbx_seq_one_letter_code
_entity_poly.pdbx_strand_id
1 'polypeptide(L)' 'SAAEIAGQVGISRATAQRYLAALAQAGRVVVTLRYGATGRPEHQYAWSPR' A
#
# COMPACT_ATOMS: atom_id res chain seq x y z
N SER A 1 4.67 1.33 -2.42
CA SER A 1 3.97 2.32 -1.57
C SER A 1 2.66 2.75 -2.22
N ALA A 2 1.75 3.42 -1.50
CA ALA A 2 0.49 3.92 -2.07
C ALA A 2 0.72 4.98 -3.17
N ALA A 3 1.82 5.74 -3.09
CA ALA A 3 2.18 6.74 -4.10
C ALA A 3 2.63 6.07 -5.41
N GLU A 4 3.45 5.02 -5.34
CA GLU A 4 3.88 4.26 -6.52
C GLU A 4 2.68 3.60 -7.22
N ILE A 5 1.78 2.96 -6.45
CA ILE A 5 0.57 2.33 -6.99
C ILE A 5 -0.34 3.40 -7.64
N ALA A 6 -0.50 4.55 -6.99
CA ALA A 6 -1.26 5.66 -7.55
C ALA A 6 -0.70 6.13 -8.90
N GLY A 7 0.63 6.25 -9.01
CA GLY A 7 1.31 6.61 -10.25
C GLY A 7 1.14 5.57 -11.36
N GLN A 8 1.18 4.28 -11.03
CA GLN A 8 0.99 3.20 -12.01
C GLN A 8 -0.46 3.10 -12.51
N VAL A 9 -1.45 3.36 -11.65
CA VAL A 9 -2.88 3.24 -12.00
C VAL A 9 -3.45 4.56 -12.57
N GLY A 10 -2.78 5.69 -12.38
CA GLY A 10 -3.23 6.99 -12.84
C GLY A 10 -4.32 7.60 -11.96
N ILE A 11 -4.24 7.40 -10.64
CA ILE A 11 -5.18 7.96 -9.66
C ILE A 11 -4.44 8.79 -8.60
N SER A 12 -5.18 9.55 -7.80
CA SER A 12 -4.58 10.27 -6.68
C SER A 12 -4.04 9.30 -5.61
N ARG A 13 -2.95 9.69 -4.92
CA ARG A 13 -2.42 8.94 -3.76
C ARG A 13 -3.50 8.68 -2.70
N ALA A 14 -4.35 9.67 -2.40
CA ALA A 14 -5.40 9.54 -1.40
C ALA A 14 -6.48 8.53 -1.83
N THR A 15 -6.80 8.47 -3.12
CA THR A 15 -7.69 7.44 -3.68
C THR A 15 -7.05 6.06 -3.57
N ALA A 16 -5.80 5.90 -4.01
CA ALA A 16 -5.08 4.63 -3.90
C ALA A 16 -5.00 4.15 -2.44
N GLN A 17 -4.67 5.04 -1.50
CA GLN A 17 -4.58 4.71 -0.08
C GLN A 17 -5.92 4.23 0.50
N ARG A 18 -7.04 4.87 0.12
CA ARG A 18 -8.39 4.40 0.53
C ARG A 18 -8.70 3.00 0.00
N TYR A 19 -8.44 2.75 -1.28
CA TYR A 19 -8.66 1.44 -1.87
C TYR A 19 -7.78 0.35 -1.24
N LEU A 20 -6.50 0.65 -1.03
CA LEU A 20 -5.57 -0.29 -0.39
C LEU A 20 -5.98 -0.58 1.07
N ALA A 21 -6.48 0.42 1.80
CA ALA A 21 -7.02 0.22 3.15
C ALA A 21 -8.27 -0.67 3.14
N ALA A 22 -9.18 -0.48 2.17
CA ALA A 22 -10.35 -1.33 2.01
C ALA A 22 -9.97 -2.78 1.65
N LEU A 23 -9.00 -2.98 0.76
CA LEU A 23 -8.47 -4.31 0.41
C LEU A 23 -7.80 -5.00 1.61
N ALA A 24 -7.09 -4.24 2.45
CA ALA A 24 -6.48 -4.76 3.66
C ALA A 24 -7.53 -5.16 4.70
N GLN A 25 -8.56 -4.33 4.91
CA GLN A 25 -9.69 -4.67 5.77
C GLN A 25 -10.44 -5.92 5.28
N ALA A 26 -10.53 -6.11 3.96
CA ALA A 26 -11.12 -7.30 3.36
C ALA A 26 -10.18 -8.53 3.35
N GLY A 27 -8.98 -8.44 3.94
CA GLY A 27 -8.01 -9.53 3.99
C GLY A 27 -7.40 -9.91 2.63
N ARG A 28 -7.60 -9.09 1.58
CA ARG A 28 -7.08 -9.37 0.24
C ARG A 28 -5.64 -8.93 0.07
N VAL A 29 -5.22 -7.93 0.83
CA VAL A 29 -3.86 -7.37 0.81
C VAL A 29 -3.32 -7.35 2.23
N VAL A 30 -2.07 -7.74 2.39
CA VAL A 30 -1.32 -7.59 3.63
C VAL A 30 -0.52 -6.29 3.56
N VAL A 31 -0.56 -5.52 4.64
CA VAL A 31 0.24 -4.31 4.81
C VAL A 31 1.42 -4.62 5.71
N THR A 32 2.63 -4.35 5.23
CA THR A 32 3.86 -4.45 6.01
C THR A 32 4.58 -3.11 6.04
N LEU A 33 5.45 -2.92 7.02
CA LEU A 33 6.35 -1.77 7.07
C LEU A 33 7.70 -2.19 6.50
N ARG A 34 8.18 -1.46 5.48
CA ARG A 34 9.58 -1.53 5.06
C ARG A 34 10.36 -0.44 5.78
N TYR A 35 11.38 -0.86 6.51
CA TYR A 35 12.37 0.02 7.11
C TYR A 35 13.53 0.21 6.14
N GLY A 36 13.85 1.46 5.81
CA GLY A 36 15.06 1.80 5.06
C GLY A 36 16.28 1.93 5.98
N ALA A 37 17.44 2.23 5.40
CA ALA A 37 18.69 2.45 6.15
C ALA A 37 18.64 3.68 7.08
N THR A 38 17.83 4.70 6.72
CA THR A 38 17.52 5.87 7.56
C THR A 38 16.16 6.44 7.15
N GLY A 39 15.37 6.93 8.10
CA GLY A 39 14.08 7.59 7.85
C GLY A 39 12.86 6.89 8.47
N ARG A 40 11.67 7.42 8.16
CA ARG A 40 10.39 6.82 8.59
C ARG A 40 10.11 5.56 7.77
N PRO A 41 9.52 4.51 8.37
CA PRO A 41 9.14 3.32 7.62
C PRO A 41 8.07 3.62 6.56
N GLU A 42 8.09 2.85 5.48
CA GLU A 42 7.13 2.95 4.38
C GLU A 42 6.14 1.79 4.41
N HIS A 43 4.87 2.08 4.10
CA HIS A 43 3.88 1.02 3.88
C HIS A 43 4.14 0.29 2.56
N GLN A 44 4.31 -1.03 2.66
CA GLN A 44 4.26 -1.97 1.55
C GLN A 44 2.92 -2.70 1.55
N TYR A 45 2.44 -2.96 0.34
CA TYR A 45 1.18 -3.65 0.09
C TYR A 45 1.49 -4.87 -0.77
N ALA A 46 1.10 -6.05 -0.32
CA ALA A 46 1.25 -7.30 -1.05
C ALA A 46 -0.08 -8.06 -1.03
N TRP A 47 -0.38 -8.82 -2.08
CA TRP A 47 -1.55 -9.70 -2.06
C TRP A 47 -1.43 -10.73 -0.93
N SER A 48 -2.54 -11.01 -0.24
CA SER A 48 -2.56 -12.09 0.74
C SER A 48 -2.31 -13.41 -0.01
N PRO A 49 -1.41 -14.28 0.48
CA PRO A 49 -1.38 -15.66 0.01
C PRO A 49 -2.76 -16.27 0.26
N ARG A 50 -3.27 -17.00 -0.73
CA ARG A 50 -4.54 -17.74 -0.65
C ARG A 50 -4.46 -18.83 0.41
#